data_AF-A0A973GS43-F1
#
_entry.id   AF-A0A973GS43-F1
#
_cell.length_a   1.000
_cell.length_b   1.000
_cell.length_c   1.000
_cell.angle_alpha   90.00
_cell.angle_beta   90.00
_cell.angle_gamma   90.00
#
_symmetry.space_group_name_H-M   'P 1'
#
loop_
_entity.id
_entity.type
_entity.pdbx_description
1 polymer ?
#
loop_
_entity_poly.entity_id
_entity_poly.type
_entity_poly.pdbx_seq_one_letter_code
_entity_poly.pdbx_strand_id
1 'polypeptide(L)'
;MIIFIYNMPLISKKRANEIGLPNPSLQTILIPNVYSITWARKWLMDHGFLYQNYRQTKNINRFIQAYDVRGASYYSKKLSNGVVMVFQSW
;
A
#
# COMPACT_ATOMS: atom_id res chain seq x y z
N MET A 1 -19.38 -15.51 2.07
CA MET A 1 -18.05 -16.03 1.70
C MET A 1 -17.37 -15.02 0.78
N ILE A 2 -16.53 -14.13 1.33
CA ILE A 2 -15.84 -13.12 0.53
C ILE A 2 -14.45 -13.65 0.22
N ILE A 3 -14.22 -13.89 -1.07
CA ILE A 3 -12.98 -14.42 -1.61
C ILE A 3 -11.89 -13.36 -1.42
N PHE A 4 -10.88 -13.67 -0.60
CA PHE A 4 -9.66 -12.88 -0.48
C PHE A 4 -8.89 -12.99 -1.80
N ILE A 5 -9.05 -12.00 -2.69
CA ILE A 5 -8.23 -11.90 -3.89
C ILE A 5 -6.88 -11.26 -3.49
N TYR A 6 -5.82 -12.02 -3.71
CA TYR A 6 -4.44 -11.79 -3.27
C TYR A 6 -3.71 -10.61 -3.97
N ASN A 7 -4.46 -9.71 -4.61
CA ASN A 7 -4.04 -8.39 -5.11
C ASN A 7 -5.33 -7.57 -5.28
N MET A 8 -5.37 -6.35 -4.75
CA MET A 8 -6.52 -5.47 -4.98
C MET A 8 -6.71 -5.24 -6.49
N PRO A 9 -7.95 -5.33 -7.01
CA PRO A 9 -8.21 -5.15 -8.43
C PRO A 9 -7.88 -3.72 -8.86
N LEU A 10 -7.40 -3.55 -10.10
CA LEU A 10 -7.22 -2.23 -10.69
C LEU A 10 -8.59 -1.58 -10.91
N ILE A 11 -8.74 -0.33 -10.51
CA ILE A 11 -9.95 0.48 -10.72
C ILE A 11 -9.71 1.59 -11.75
N SER A 12 -10.79 2.08 -12.37
CA SER A 12 -10.73 3.26 -13.25
C SER A 12 -10.65 4.54 -12.45
N LYS A 13 -10.18 5.64 -13.07
CA LYS A 13 -10.20 6.99 -12.47
C LYS A 13 -11.61 7.41 -12.03
N LYS A 14 -12.62 7.09 -12.85
CA LYS A 14 -14.04 7.32 -12.53
C LYS A 14 -14.43 6.60 -11.24
N ARG A 15 -14.11 5.31 -11.12
CA ARG A 15 -14.43 4.52 -9.93
C ARG A 15 -13.70 5.04 -8.69
N ALA A 16 -12.46 5.48 -8.83
CA ALA A 16 -11.69 6.08 -7.74
C ALA A 16 -12.37 7.35 -7.20
N ASN A 17 -12.87 8.21 -8.10
CA ASN A 17 -13.63 9.41 -7.71
C ASN A 17 -14.98 9.06 -7.06
N GLU A 18 -15.71 8.07 -7.57
CA GLU A 18 -16.99 7.61 -7.01
C GLU A 18 -16.88 7.12 -5.56
N ILE A 19 -15.76 6.47 -5.22
CA ILE A 19 -15.51 5.98 -3.86
C ILE A 19 -14.76 7.00 -2.99
N GLY A 20 -14.51 8.21 -3.50
CA GLY A 20 -13.83 9.27 -2.76
C GLY A 20 -12.36 8.98 -2.45
N LEU A 21 -11.65 8.23 -3.31
CA LEU A 21 -10.22 7.96 -3.10
C LEU A 21 -9.40 9.26 -3.27
N PRO A 22 -8.57 9.66 -2.28
CA PRO A 22 -7.76 10.86 -2.40
C PRO A 22 -6.80 10.83 -3.59
N ASN A 23 -6.54 12.00 -4.17
CA ASN A 23 -5.56 12.16 -5.25
C ASN A 23 -4.60 13.32 -4.90
N PRO A 24 -3.33 13.03 -4.58
CA PRO A 24 -2.71 11.71 -4.58
C PRO A 24 -3.16 10.83 -3.41
N SER A 25 -3.15 9.50 -3.58
CA SER A 25 -3.38 8.54 -2.49
C SER A 25 -2.13 7.72 -2.19
N LEU A 26 -1.96 7.37 -0.92
CA LEU A 26 -1.00 6.36 -0.50
C LEU A 26 -1.50 4.99 -0.99
N GLN A 27 -0.75 4.39 -1.92
CA GLN A 27 -1.14 3.13 -2.56
C GLN A 27 -0.55 1.93 -1.82
N THR A 28 0.73 1.98 -1.48
CA THR A 28 1.46 0.87 -0.86
C THR A 28 2.52 1.41 0.09
N ILE A 29 2.79 0.66 1.16
CA ILE A 29 3.96 0.82 2.02
C ILE A 29 4.88 -0.39 1.85
N LEU A 30 6.16 -0.16 1.60
CA LEU A 30 7.19 -1.19 1.49
C LEU A 30 8.09 -1.13 2.72
N ILE A 31 8.14 -2.20 3.50
CA ILE A 31 8.98 -2.32 4.69
C ILE A 31 10.10 -3.32 4.39
N PRO A 32 11.39 -2.96 4.58
CA PRO A 32 12.50 -3.90 4.37
C PRO A 32 12.34 -5.19 5.19
N ASN A 33 12.70 -6.32 4.61
CA ASN A 33 12.59 -7.64 5.26
C ASN A 33 13.54 -7.84 6.45
N VAL A 34 14.49 -6.92 6.69
CA VAL A 34 15.30 -6.88 7.92
C VAL A 34 14.41 -6.70 9.15
N TYR A 35 13.22 -6.12 8.96
CA TYR A 35 12.18 -6.07 9.96
C TYR A 35 11.28 -7.29 9.84
N SER A 36 11.04 -7.95 10.97
CA SER A 36 10.10 -9.06 11.05
C SER A 36 8.68 -8.62 10.67
N ILE A 37 7.84 -9.55 10.22
CA ILE A 37 6.44 -9.24 9.90
C ILE A 37 5.68 -8.71 11.13
N THR A 38 6.01 -9.18 12.33
CA THR A 38 5.45 -8.70 13.60
C THR A 38 5.80 -7.25 13.83
N TRP A 39 7.07 -6.87 13.64
CA TRP A 39 7.50 -5.47 13.73
C TRP A 39 6.79 -4.61 12.69
N ALA A 40 6.73 -5.08 11.44
CA ALA A 40 6.10 -4.35 10.34
C ALA A 40 4.62 -4.06 10.62
N ARG A 41 3.86 -5.06 11.10
CA ARG A 41 2.46 -4.88 11.49
C ARG A 41 2.31 -3.91 12.65
N LYS A 42 3.15 -4.03 13.68
CA LYS A 42 3.14 -3.10 14.81
C LYS A 42 3.40 -1.67 14.36
N TRP A 43 4.44 -1.46 13.56
CA TRP A 43 4.78 -0.14 13.03
C TRP A 43 3.60 0.46 12.24
N LEU A 44 2.94 -0.32 11.38
CA LEU A 44 1.77 0.14 10.62
C LEU A 44 0.59 0.51 11.54
N MET A 45 0.27 -0.32 12.53
CA MET A 45 -0.80 -0.04 13.49
C MET A 45 -0.51 1.24 14.28
N ASP A 46 0.72 1.39 14.79
CA ASP A 46 1.15 2.56 15.57
C ASP A 46 1.08 3.86 14.75
N HIS A 47 1.11 3.79 13.41
CA HIS A 47 1.02 4.93 12.50
C HIS A 47 -0.34 5.05 11.78
N GLY A 48 -1.34 4.23 12.15
CA GLY A 48 -2.69 4.30 11.59
C GLY A 48 -2.83 3.76 10.16
N PHE A 49 -1.95 2.85 9.73
CA PHE A 49 -1.96 2.25 8.39
C PHE A 49 -2.57 0.83 8.36
N LEU A 50 -3.03 0.41 7.20
CA LEU A 50 -3.49 -0.96 6.96
C LEU A 50 -2.32 -1.94 7.05
N TYR A 51 -2.51 -3.04 7.78
CA TYR A 51 -1.47 -4.05 8.03
C TYR A 51 -1.87 -5.48 7.60
N GLN A 52 -3.13 -5.69 7.22
CA GLN A 52 -3.67 -7.02 6.89
C GLN A 52 -3.35 -7.45 5.45
N ASN A 53 -3.38 -6.50 4.51
CA ASN A 53 -3.20 -6.78 3.08
C ASN A 53 -1.71 -6.71 2.70
N TYR A 54 -0.96 -7.78 2.98
CA TYR A 54 0.48 -7.81 2.74
C TYR A 54 0.94 -8.96 1.84
N ARG A 55 2.05 -8.71 1.12
CA ARG A 55 2.79 -9.70 0.36
C ARG A 55 4.27 -9.59 0.70
N GLN A 56 4.87 -10.68 1.12
CA GLN A 56 6.31 -10.76 1.34
C GLN A 56 7.01 -11.16 0.04
N THR A 57 8.09 -10.48 -0.29
CA THR A 57 9.05 -10.87 -1.34
C THR A 57 10.41 -11.14 -0.72
N LYS A 58 11.41 -11.47 -1.54
CA LYS A 58 12.78 -11.72 -1.06
C LYS A 58 13.33 -10.56 -0.22
N ASN A 59 12.97 -9.30 -0.51
CA ASN A 59 13.60 -8.11 0.08
C ASN A 59 12.64 -7.19 0.86
N ILE A 60 11.33 -7.33 0.67
CA ILE A 60 10.34 -6.38 1.20
C ILE A 60 9.08 -7.08 1.68
N ASN A 61 8.49 -6.53 2.73
CA ASN A 61 7.10 -6.71 3.12
C ASN A 61 6.29 -5.57 2.50
N ARG A 62 5.48 -5.88 1.48
CA ARG A 62 4.61 -4.91 0.80
C ARG A 62 3.23 -4.90 1.46
N PHE A 63 2.72 -3.74 1.85
CA PHE A 63 1.40 -3.55 2.46
C PHE A 63 0.55 -2.60 1.63
N ILE A 64 -0.55 -3.11 1.07
CA ILE A 64 -1.45 -2.33 0.22
C ILE A 64 -2.33 -1.44 1.10
N GLN A 65 -2.38 -0.15 0.76
CA GLN A 65 -3.17 0.87 1.46
C GLN A 65 -4.41 1.29 0.65
N ALA A 66 -4.36 1.23 -0.68
CA ALA A 66 -5.47 1.56 -1.56
C ALA A 66 -5.45 0.74 -2.86
N TYR A 67 -6.59 0.73 -3.57
CA TYR A 67 -6.72 0.15 -4.92
C TYR A 67 -5.76 0.83 -5.90
N ASP A 68 -5.19 0.06 -6.83
CA ASP A 68 -4.40 0.60 -7.93
C ASP A 68 -5.31 1.28 -8.96
N VAL A 69 -5.02 2.53 -9.31
CA VAL A 69 -5.77 3.27 -10.34
C VAL A 69 -5.10 3.12 -11.70
N ARG A 70 -5.88 2.68 -12.69
CA ARG A 70 -5.39 2.48 -14.05
C ARG A 70 -4.90 3.81 -14.65
N GLY A 71 -3.65 3.82 -15.11
CA GLY A 71 -3.02 4.99 -15.73
C GLY A 71 -2.56 6.05 -14.73
N ALA A 72 -2.46 5.73 -13.44
CA ALA A 72 -1.87 6.61 -12.44
C ALA A 72 -0.35 6.67 -12.59
N SER A 73 0.22 7.83 -12.27
CA SER A 73 1.65 8.03 -12.06
C SER A 73 2.01 7.72 -10.62
N TYR A 74 3.18 7.12 -10.40
CA TYR A 74 3.64 6.70 -9.08
C TYR A 74 4.87 7.49 -8.65
N TYR A 75 4.91 7.87 -7.38
CA TYR A 75 6.08 8.45 -6.75
C TYR A 75 6.24 7.89 -5.35
N SER A 76 7.43 8.05 -4.75
CA SER A 76 7.70 7.46 -3.45
C SER A 76 8.48 8.38 -2.54
N LYS A 77 8.27 8.20 -1.23
CA LYS A 77 9.04 8.84 -0.16
C LYS A 77 9.67 7.76 0.70
N LYS A 78 10.99 7.76 0.79
CA LYS A 78 11.74 6.88 1.68
C LYS A 78 11.95 7.58 3.03
N LEU A 79 11.60 6.88 4.10
CA LEU A 79 11.81 7.32 5.48
C LEU A 79 13.23 6.95 5.95
N SER A 80 13.68 7.56 7.05
CA SER A 80 15.01 7.34 7.63
C SER A 80 15.24 5.88 8.04
N ASN A 81 14.19 5.17 8.46
CA ASN A 81 14.21 3.75 8.78
C ASN A 81 14.11 2.83 7.54
N GLY A 82 14.20 3.37 6.33
CA GLY A 82 14.17 2.61 5.09
C GLY A 82 12.78 2.17 4.62
N VAL A 83 11.70 2.45 5.37
CA VAL A 83 10.32 2.26 4.91
C VAL A 83 10.06 3.18 3.72
N VAL A 84 9.43 2.65 2.66
CA VAL A 84 9.08 3.41 1.45
C VAL A 84 7.58 3.53 1.34
N MET A 85 7.08 4.76 1.29
CA MET A 85 5.68 5.08 1.04
C MET A 85 5.51 5.36 -0.46
N VAL A 86 4.66 4.58 -1.12
CA VAL A 86 4.37 4.69 -2.57
C VAL A 86 3.01 5.33 -2.74
N PHE A 87 2.99 6.47 -3.43
CA PHE A 87 1.79 7.23 -3.74
C PHE A 87 1.46 7.09 -5.22
N GLN A 88 0.18 7.23 -5.54
CA GLN A 88 -0.33 7.27 -6.90
C GLN A 88 -1.12 8.57 -7.13
N SER A 89 -1.04 9.13 -8.34
CA SER A 89 -1.78 10.31 -8.78
C SER A 89 -2.31 10.13 -10.21
N TRP A 90 -3.53 10.58 -10.49
CA TRP A 90 -4.20 10.35 -11.79
C TRP A 90 -5.06 11.50 -12.27
#